data_AF-A0A453QVW5-F1
#
_entry.id   AF-A0A453QVW5-F1
#
_cell.length_a   1.000
_cell.length_b   1.000
_cell.length_c   1.000
_cell.angle_alpha   90.00
_cell.angle_beta   90.00
_cell.angle_gamma   90.00
#
_symmetry.space_group_name_H-M   'P 1'
#
loop_
_entity.id
_entity.type
_entity.pdbx_description
1 polymer ?
#
loop_
_entity_poly.entity_id
_entity_poly.type
_entity_poly.pdbx_seq_one_letter_code
_entity_poly.pdbx_strand_id
1 'polypeptide(L)'
;TVLAEHSAAATNAGAVARQVLERLPGGGADSHVSYTQDRYVFHAKRTDGITALCMADDAAGRRIPFAFLEDIHGKFVKTYGRAALTALAYAMNDEFSRVLSQQMDYYSNDPSADQINRMRGEISQV
;
A
#
# COMPACT_ATOMS: atom_id res chain seq x y z
N THR A 1 7.35 10.38 -6.94
CA THR A 1 8.33 9.40 -7.45
C THR A 1 7.88 8.01 -7.05
N VAL A 2 7.90 7.04 -7.97
CA VAL A 2 7.66 5.62 -7.64
C VAL A 2 8.97 5.02 -7.15
N LEU A 3 9.00 4.44 -5.96
CA LEU A 3 10.22 3.86 -5.36
C LEU A 3 10.33 2.35 -5.57
N ALA A 4 9.18 1.67 -5.56
CA ALA A 4 9.03 0.25 -5.85
C ALA A 4 7.58 -0.01 -6.29
N GLU A 5 7.38 -0.99 -7.18
CA GLU A 5 6.06 -1.48 -7.54
C GLU A 5 6.09 -2.99 -7.83
N HIS A 6 4.94 -3.63 -7.69
CA HIS A 6 4.74 -5.02 -8.07
C HIS A 6 3.32 -5.20 -8.59
N SER A 7 3.16 -5.98 -9.65
CA SER A 7 1.86 -6.37 -10.18
C SER A 7 1.87 -7.86 -10.51
N ALA A 8 0.85 -8.58 -10.05
CA ALA A 8 0.65 -9.99 -10.39
C ALA A 8 0.03 -10.20 -11.78
N ALA A 9 -0.53 -9.14 -12.39
CA ALA A 9 -1.20 -9.21 -13.68
C ALA A 9 -0.77 -8.07 -14.61
N ALA A 10 -0.72 -8.35 -15.92
CA ALA A 10 -0.51 -7.34 -16.94
C ALA A 10 -1.81 -6.56 -17.18
N THR A 11 -1.99 -5.46 -16.47
CA THR A 11 -3.17 -4.57 -16.57
C THR A 11 -2.73 -3.11 -16.70
N ASN A 12 -3.68 -2.21 -16.94
CA ASN A 12 -3.45 -0.76 -16.89
C ASN A 12 -3.42 -0.19 -15.46
N ALA A 13 -3.43 -1.03 -14.42
CA ALA A 13 -3.51 -0.61 -13.02
C ALA A 13 -2.40 0.39 -12.65
N GLY A 14 -1.19 0.20 -13.17
CA GLY A 14 -0.08 1.13 -12.92
C GLY A 14 -0.34 2.54 -13.49
N ALA A 15 -1.03 2.66 -14.62
CA ALA A 15 -1.39 3.97 -15.19
C ALA A 15 -2.46 4.66 -14.33
N VAL A 16 -3.47 3.92 -13.90
CA VAL A 16 -4.53 4.42 -13.01
C VAL A 16 -3.96 4.82 -11.65
N ALA A 17 -3.07 4.01 -11.08
CA ALA A 17 -2.41 4.30 -9.81
C ALA A 17 -1.68 5.66 -9.84
N ARG A 18 -1.01 6.00 -10.95
CA ARG A 18 -0.37 7.32 -11.11
C ARG A 18 -1.39 8.46 -11.10
N GLN A 19 -2.53 8.31 -11.76
CA GLN A 19 -3.62 9.30 -11.73
C GLN A 19 -4.21 9.45 -10.32
N VAL A 20 -4.32 8.36 -9.56
CA VAL A 20 -4.75 8.40 -8.15
C VAL A 20 -3.75 9.19 -7.31
N LEU A 21 -2.44 8.96 -7.49
CA LEU A 21 -1.39 9.68 -6.76
C LEU A 21 -1.42 11.19 -7.03
N GLU A 22 -1.74 11.60 -8.26
CA GLU A 22 -1.89 13.02 -8.64
C GLU A 22 -3.09 13.71 -7.97
N ARG A 23 -4.12 12.94 -7.58
CA ARG A 23 -5.33 13.46 -6.91
C ARG A 23 -5.21 13.52 -5.38
N LEU A 24 -4.15 12.96 -4.80
CA LEU A 24 -3.96 12.99 -3.36
C LEU A 24 -3.80 14.43 -2.87
N PRO A 25 -4.39 14.79 -1.72
CA PRO A 25 -4.25 16.13 -1.17
C PRO A 25 -2.77 16.51 -1.04
N GLY A 26 -2.43 17.68 -1.57
CA GLY A 26 -1.13 18.31 -1.36
C GLY A 26 -0.94 18.70 0.10
N GLY A 27 0.31 18.85 0.55
CA GLY A 27 0.61 19.42 1.87
C GLY A 27 1.25 18.48 2.91
N GLY A 28 1.75 17.31 2.51
CA GLY A 28 2.60 16.47 3.37
C GLY A 28 1.89 15.79 4.56
N ALA A 29 0.64 16.17 4.87
CA ALA A 29 -0.15 15.55 5.92
C ALA A 29 -0.48 14.09 5.61
N ASP A 30 -0.57 13.30 6.69
CA ASP A 30 -1.01 11.91 6.63
C ASP A 30 -2.45 11.83 6.13
N SER A 31 -2.73 10.82 5.31
CA SER A 31 -4.04 10.66 4.69
C SER A 31 -4.31 9.22 4.28
N HIS A 32 -5.59 8.86 4.26
CA HIS A 32 -6.08 7.56 3.83
C HIS A 32 -7.27 7.78 2.90
N VAL A 33 -7.19 7.29 1.67
CA VAL A 33 -8.23 7.50 0.66
C VAL A 33 -8.46 6.24 -0.15
N SER A 34 -9.65 6.13 -0.75
CA SER A 34 -10.01 5.03 -1.63
C SER A 34 -10.76 5.58 -2.83
N TYR A 35 -10.36 5.15 -4.03
CA TYR A 35 -10.97 5.56 -5.29
C TYR A 35 -11.49 4.32 -6.00
N THR A 36 -12.79 4.25 -6.20
CA THR A 36 -13.44 3.15 -6.94
C THR A 36 -13.40 3.44 -8.43
N GLN A 37 -12.98 2.44 -9.21
CA GLN A 37 -13.06 2.43 -10.67
C GLN A 37 -13.56 1.06 -11.13
N ASP A 38 -14.79 1.04 -11.65
CA ASP A 38 -15.52 -0.18 -12.01
C ASP A 38 -15.58 -1.19 -10.85
N ARG A 39 -14.94 -2.36 -11.00
CA ARG A 39 -14.91 -3.44 -9.99
C ARG A 39 -13.70 -3.36 -9.06
N TYR A 40 -12.80 -2.41 -9.30
CA TYR A 40 -11.57 -2.26 -8.56
C TYR A 40 -11.62 -1.02 -7.67
N VAL A 41 -10.94 -1.11 -6.53
CA VAL A 41 -10.75 0.00 -5.61
C VAL A 41 -9.26 0.21 -5.42
N PHE A 42 -8.83 1.46 -5.62
CA PHE A 42 -7.46 1.89 -5.37
C PHE A 42 -7.40 2.50 -3.98
N HIS A 43 -6.68 1.85 -3.07
CA HIS A 43 -6.47 2.33 -1.71
C HIS A 43 -5.10 2.98 -1.60
N ALA A 44 -5.04 4.18 -1.03
CA ALA A 44 -3.79 4.88 -0.80
C ALA A 44 -3.70 5.35 0.65
N LYS A 45 -2.52 5.18 1.24
CA LYS A 45 -2.15 5.64 2.58
C LYS A 45 -0.87 6.45 2.49
N ARG A 46 -0.89 7.68 3.00
CA ARG A 46 0.31 8.50 3.23
C ARG A 46 0.61 8.53 4.72
N THR A 47 1.85 8.20 5.06
CA THR A 47 2.40 8.29 6.41
C THR A 47 3.87 8.71 6.32
N ASP A 48 4.24 9.76 7.06
CA ASP A 48 5.62 10.29 7.12
C ASP A 48 6.21 10.65 5.74
N GLY A 49 5.38 11.21 4.86
CA GLY A 49 5.79 11.63 3.52
C GLY A 49 5.98 10.50 2.51
N ILE A 50 5.75 9.24 2.89
CA ILE A 50 5.71 8.09 1.99
C ILE A 50 4.26 7.70 1.72
N THR A 51 3.93 7.50 0.44
CA THR A 51 2.61 7.02 0.02
C THR A 51 2.71 5.57 -0.44
N ALA A 52 1.98 4.69 0.24
CA ALA A 52 1.72 3.32 -0.19
C ALA A 52 0.36 3.26 -0.91
N LEU A 53 0.27 2.49 -1.99
CA LEU A 53 -0.94 2.33 -2.80
C LEU A 53 -1.10 0.87 -3.24
N CYS A 54 -2.33 0.37 -3.22
CA CYS A 54 -2.69 -0.91 -3.80
C CYS A 54 -4.02 -0.82 -4.56
N MET A 55 -4.24 -1.79 -5.45
CA MET A 55 -5.51 -2.05 -6.12
C MET A 55 -6.06 -3.37 -5.60
N ALA A 56 -7.34 -3.42 -5.28
CA ALA A 56 -8.04 -4.63 -4.88
C ALA A 56 -9.42 -4.70 -5.55
N ASP A 57 -10.01 -5.89 -5.64
CA ASP A 57 -11.43 -6.02 -5.97
C ASP A 57 -12.29 -5.39 -4.86
N ASP A 58 -13.42 -4.79 -5.22
CA ASP A 58 -14.35 -4.18 -4.26
C ASP A 58 -14.80 -5.16 -3.16
N ALA A 59 -14.88 -6.45 -3.50
CA ALA A 59 -15.23 -7.53 -2.56
C ALA A 59 -14.22 -7.71 -1.42
N ALA A 60 -12.96 -7.27 -1.57
CA ALA A 60 -11.97 -7.30 -0.49
C ALA A 60 -12.30 -6.32 0.65
N GLY A 61 -13.22 -5.38 0.41
CA GLY A 61 -13.53 -4.31 1.33
C GLY A 61 -12.33 -3.40 1.59
N ARG A 62 -12.38 -2.60 2.66
CA ARG A 62 -11.32 -1.62 2.96
C ARG A 62 -10.29 -2.13 3.96
N ARG A 63 -10.69 -3.03 4.86
CA ARG A 63 -9.86 -3.42 6.01
C ARG A 63 -8.61 -4.18 5.58
N ILE A 64 -8.74 -5.20 4.72
CA ILE A 64 -7.61 -6.00 4.25
C ILE A 64 -6.63 -5.16 3.42
N PRO A 65 -7.05 -4.35 2.42
CA PRO A 65 -6.14 -3.48 1.70
C PRO A 65 -5.38 -2.49 2.59
N PHE A 66 -6.06 -1.83 3.54
CA PHE A 66 -5.36 -0.90 4.44
C PHE A 66 -4.41 -1.61 5.42
N ALA A 67 -4.72 -2.83 5.85
CA ALA A 67 -3.80 -3.63 6.64
C ALA A 67 -2.53 -4.02 5.86
N PHE A 68 -2.70 -4.41 4.59
CA PHE A 68 -1.58 -4.62 3.67
C PHE A 68 -0.73 -3.35 3.55
N LEU A 69 -1.35 -2.19 3.32
CA LEU A 69 -0.66 -0.90 3.19
C LEU A 69 0.13 -0.53 4.45
N GLU A 70 -0.42 -0.80 5.65
CA GLU A 70 0.27 -0.59 6.92
C GLU A 70 1.50 -1.48 7.06
N ASP A 71 1.37 -2.77 6.78
CA ASP A 71 2.48 -3.71 6.92
C ASP A 71 3.62 -3.41 5.92
N ILE A 72 3.30 -3.13 4.65
CA ILE A 72 4.34 -2.77 3.68
C ILE A 72 4.97 -1.42 4.02
N HIS A 73 4.21 -0.45 4.54
CA HIS A 73 4.80 0.82 5.00
C HIS A 73 5.80 0.54 6.13
N GLY A 74 5.39 -0.17 7.18
CA GLY A 74 6.24 -0.53 8.31
C GLY A 74 7.53 -1.25 7.88
N LYS A 75 7.44 -2.20 6.96
CA LYS A 75 8.62 -2.88 6.39
C LYS A 75 9.49 -1.93 5.59
N PHE A 76 8.90 -1.05 4.78
CA PHE A 76 9.61 -0.09 3.95
C PHE A 76 10.41 0.92 4.78
N VAL A 77 9.77 1.57 5.77
CA VAL A 77 10.48 2.54 6.64
C VAL A 77 11.49 1.85 7.56
N LYS A 78 11.23 0.61 8.00
CA LYS A 78 12.22 -0.17 8.77
C LYS A 78 13.50 -0.43 7.96
N THR A 79 13.37 -0.73 6.68
CA THR A 79 14.51 -1.04 5.81
C THR A 79 15.23 0.21 5.29
N TYR A 80 14.49 1.21 4.80
CA TYR A 80 15.07 2.34 4.06
C TYR A 80 15.02 3.68 4.82
N GLY A 81 14.13 3.80 5.82
CA GLY A 81 13.98 4.99 6.64
C GLY A 81 13.90 6.30 5.83
N ARG A 82 14.62 7.33 6.28
CA ARG A 82 14.62 8.65 5.66
C ARG A 82 15.28 8.70 4.28
N ALA A 83 16.11 7.73 3.92
CA ALA A 83 16.79 7.70 2.61
C ALA A 83 15.78 7.61 1.45
N ALA A 84 14.60 7.04 1.70
CA ALA A 84 13.53 6.95 0.73
C ALA A 84 12.98 8.31 0.28
N LEU A 85 13.07 9.35 1.11
CA LEU A 85 12.51 10.67 0.79
C LEU A 85 13.27 11.40 -0.33
N THR A 86 14.53 11.04 -0.55
CA THR A 86 15.41 11.63 -1.57
C THR A 86 15.83 10.61 -2.63
N ALA A 87 15.25 9.41 -2.61
CA ALA A 87 15.62 8.33 -3.52
C ALA A 87 15.16 8.62 -4.96
N LEU A 88 15.94 8.10 -5.91
CA LEU A 88 15.56 8.11 -7.32
C LEU A 88 14.40 7.15 -7.58
N ALA A 89 13.75 7.33 -8.73
CA ALA A 89 12.70 6.42 -9.17
C ALA A 89 13.23 4.99 -9.22
N TYR A 90 12.44 4.05 -8.71
CA TYR A 90 12.72 2.62 -8.70
C TYR A 90 13.99 2.18 -7.95
N ALA A 91 14.62 3.08 -7.18
CA ALA A 91 15.86 2.77 -6.47
C ALA A 91 15.75 1.58 -5.49
N MET A 92 14.55 1.28 -4.99
CA MET A 92 14.31 0.21 -4.02
C MET A 92 13.56 -0.98 -4.64
N ASN A 93 13.32 -0.95 -5.96
CA ASN A 93 12.39 -1.86 -6.61
C ASN A 93 12.89 -3.31 -6.60
N ASP A 94 14.18 -3.54 -6.86
CA ASP A 94 14.73 -4.89 -6.97
C ASP A 94 14.47 -5.72 -5.71
N GLU A 95 14.67 -5.13 -4.54
CA GLU A 95 14.44 -5.79 -3.26
C GLU A 95 12.97 -5.71 -2.83
N PHE A 96 12.39 -4.51 -2.83
CA PHE A 96 11.10 -4.29 -2.22
C PHE A 96 9.93 -4.85 -3.05
N SER A 97 10.08 -5.03 -4.36
CA SER A 97 9.07 -5.71 -5.20
C SER A 97 8.83 -7.15 -4.75
N ARG A 98 9.85 -7.85 -4.23
CA ARG A 98 9.70 -9.19 -3.66
C ARG A 98 8.91 -9.18 -2.37
N VAL A 99 9.14 -8.18 -1.52
CA VAL A 99 8.35 -7.98 -0.29
C VAL A 99 6.90 -7.67 -0.63
N LEU A 100 6.66 -6.78 -1.60
CA LEU A 100 5.31 -6.47 -2.08
C LEU A 100 4.59 -7.72 -2.58
N SER A 101 5.25 -8.55 -3.38
CA SER A 101 4.70 -9.80 -3.90
C SER A 101 4.29 -10.77 -2.77
N GLN A 102 5.19 -11.01 -1.81
CA GLN A 102 4.92 -11.91 -0.68
C GLN A 102 3.78 -11.41 0.20
N GLN A 103 3.71 -10.10 0.48
CA GLN A 103 2.61 -9.55 1.27
C GLN A 103 1.29 -9.55 0.50
N MET A 104 1.32 -9.30 -0.82
CA MET A 104 0.14 -9.39 -1.65
C MET A 104 -0.47 -10.79 -1.61
N ASP A 105 0.37 -11.83 -1.71
CA ASP A 105 -0.08 -13.22 -1.60
C ASP A 105 -0.70 -13.52 -0.22
N TYR A 106 0.00 -13.17 0.86
CA TYR A 106 -0.49 -13.37 2.23
C TYR A 106 -1.85 -12.70 2.47
N TYR A 107 -2.01 -11.42 2.13
CA TYR A 107 -3.27 -10.70 2.36
C TYR A 107 -4.39 -11.10 1.40
N SER A 108 -4.09 -11.76 0.28
CA SER A 108 -5.10 -12.24 -0.68
C SER A 108 -5.59 -13.65 -0.36
N ASN A 109 -4.72 -14.50 0.20
CA ASN A 109 -4.97 -15.95 0.28
C ASN A 109 -4.98 -16.52 1.70
N ASP A 110 -4.47 -15.81 2.71
CA ASP A 110 -4.38 -16.31 4.08
C ASP A 110 -5.53 -15.79 4.97
N PRO A 111 -6.43 -16.66 5.48
CA PRO A 111 -7.50 -16.25 6.40
C PRO A 111 -7.02 -15.59 7.69
N SER A 112 -5.77 -15.84 8.12
CA SER A 112 -5.19 -15.29 9.35
C SER A 112 -4.76 -13.82 9.21
N ALA A 113 -4.60 -13.32 7.98
CA ALA A 113 -4.33 -11.89 7.70
C ALA A 113 -5.40 -10.98 8.33
N ASP A 114 -6.61 -11.52 8.45
CA ASP A 114 -7.78 -10.90 9.04
C ASP A 114 -7.75 -10.87 10.57
N GLN A 115 -7.20 -11.92 11.18
CA GLN A 115 -7.25 -12.18 12.62
C GLN A 115 -6.19 -11.39 13.37
N ILE A 116 -4.97 -11.31 12.84
CA ILE A 116 -3.86 -10.58 13.47
C ILE A 116 -4.17 -9.08 13.60
N ASN A 117 -4.83 -8.50 12.61
CA ASN A 117 -5.20 -7.08 12.64
C ASN A 117 -6.38 -6.78 13.59
N ARG A 118 -7.35 -7.70 13.72
CA ARG A 118 -8.41 -7.57 14.74
C ARG A 118 -7.82 -7.50 16.15
N MET A 119 -6.84 -8.35 16.45
CA MET A 119 -6.16 -8.34 17.75
C MET A 119 -5.34 -7.04 17.99
N ARG A 120 -4.71 -6.48 16.95
CA ARG A 120 -3.97 -5.20 17.08
C ARG A 120 -4.88 -3.99 17.28
N GLY A 121 -6.08 -4.01 16.68
CA GLY A 121 -7.08 -2.95 16.86
C GLY A 121 -7.66 -2.90 18.27
N GLU A 122 -7.89 -4.06 18.90
CA GLU A 122 -8.41 -4.14 20.28
C GLU A 122 -7.41 -3.60 21.33
N ILE A 123 -6.11 -3.71 21.08
CA ILE A 123 -5.06 -3.22 22.00
C ILE A 123 -4.88 -1.69 21.93
N SER A 124 -5.34 -1.04 20.85
CA SER A 124 -5.23 0.41 20.68
C SER A 124 -6.38 1.20 21.35
N GLN A 125 -7.24 0.52 22.10
CA GLN A 125 -8.38 1.09 22.81
C GLN A 125 -8.27 0.85 24.33
N VAL A 126 -7.17 1.33 24.94
CA VAL A 126 -7.01 1.47 26.40
C VAL A 126 -6.13 2.66 26.74
#